data_AF-A0A7Z9I691-F1
#
_entry.id   AF-A0A7Z9I691-F1
#
_cell.length_a   1.000
_cell.length_b   1.000
_cell.length_c   1.000
_cell.angle_alpha   90.00
_cell.angle_beta   90.00
_cell.angle_gamma   90.00
#
_symmetry.space_group_name_H-M   'P 1'
#
loop_
_entity.id
_entity.type
_entity.pdbx_description
1 polymer ?
#
loop_
_entity_poly.entity_id
_entity_poly.type
_entity_poly.pdbx_seq_one_letter_code
_entity_poly.pdbx_strand_id
1 'polypeptide(L)'
;KSQAEAVQATGSAWWQWLNYGIQPQVMPRLIGLSLYRLDINFRESAVVGLVGAGGIGATLNTAFDRYEYDTAAAILILIIGIVMLSEYISGYIRAGVQ
;
A
#
# COMPACT_ATOMS: atom_id res chain seq x y z
N LYS A 1 22.36 4.03 24.15
CA LYS A 1 21.34 3.83 25.21
C LYS A 1 20.00 4.00 24.53
N SER A 2 19.26 2.91 24.33
CA SER A 2 18.06 2.95 23.47
C SER A 2 16.97 3.83 24.10
N GLN A 3 16.20 4.54 23.29
CA GLN A 3 15.02 5.30 23.74
C GLN A 3 14.08 4.40 24.58
N ALA A 4 14.04 3.10 24.28
CA ALA A 4 13.30 2.09 25.03
C ALA A 4 13.88 1.83 26.44
N GLU A 5 15.21 1.73 26.59
CA GLU A 5 15.86 1.62 27.92
C GLU A 5 15.56 2.83 28.82
N ALA A 6 15.47 4.03 28.23
CA ALA A 6 15.11 5.24 28.98
C ALA A 6 13.68 5.16 29.53
N VAL A 7 12.72 4.70 28.73
CA VAL A 7 11.33 4.43 29.18
C VAL A 7 11.31 3.36 30.27
N GLN A 8 12.15 2.33 30.18
CA GLN A 8 12.24 1.29 31.21
C GLN A 8 12.80 1.81 32.54
N ALA A 9 13.79 2.72 32.49
CA ALA A 9 14.39 3.32 33.67
C ALA A 9 13.42 4.20 34.50
N THR A 10 12.29 4.61 33.92
CA THR A 10 11.23 5.35 34.65
C THR A 10 10.32 4.45 35.50
N GLY A 11 10.54 3.13 35.50
CA GLY A 11 9.69 2.16 36.22
C GLY A 11 8.46 1.71 35.43
N SER A 12 8.50 1.81 34.09
CA SER A 12 7.36 1.45 33.24
C SER A 12 7.06 -0.05 33.24
N ALA A 13 5.77 -0.40 33.23
CA ALA A 13 5.31 -1.76 33.02
C ALA A 13 5.57 -2.22 31.58
N TRP A 14 5.60 -3.52 31.33
CA TRP A 14 5.94 -4.08 30.01
C TRP A 14 5.13 -3.50 28.84
N TRP A 15 3.81 -3.32 29.03
CA TRP A 15 2.94 -2.72 28.01
C TRP A 15 3.23 -1.24 27.73
N GLN A 16 3.66 -0.49 28.74
CA GLN A 16 4.05 0.91 28.60
C GLN A 16 5.39 1.01 27.87
N TRP A 17 6.34 0.13 28.21
CA TRP A 17 7.61 0.03 27.51
C TRP A 17 7.44 -0.34 26.03
N LEU A 18 6.55 -1.27 25.71
CA LEU A 18 6.28 -1.66 24.33
C LEU A 18 5.66 -0.51 23.51
N ASN A 19 4.59 0.12 24.01
CA ASN A 19 3.85 1.14 23.27
C ASN A 19 4.57 2.50 23.18
N TYR A 20 5.35 2.88 24.19
CA TYR A 20 6.04 4.18 24.20
C TYR A 20 7.54 4.08 23.92
N GLY A 21 8.15 2.92 24.17
CA GLY A 21 9.56 2.67 23.88
C GLY A 21 9.77 2.16 22.46
N ILE A 22 9.13 1.06 22.07
CA ILE A 22 9.45 0.34 20.83
C ILE A 22 8.51 0.70 19.68
N GLN A 23 7.21 0.68 19.91
CA GLN A 23 6.20 0.86 18.87
C GLN A 23 6.42 2.14 18.03
N PRO A 24 6.72 3.33 18.61
CA PRO A 24 6.91 4.55 17.83
C PRO A 24 8.15 4.50 16.94
N GLN A 25 9.15 3.68 17.29
CA GLN A 25 10.37 3.52 16.49
C GLN A 25 10.14 2.67 15.24
N VAL A 26 9.28 1.64 15.34
CA VAL A 26 9.00 0.72 14.23
C VAL A 26 7.81 1.14 13.37
N MET A 27 6.90 1.94 13.93
CA MET A 27 5.66 2.36 13.27
C MET A 27 5.91 3.04 11.91
N PRO A 28 6.85 3.99 11.77
CA PRO A 28 7.07 4.64 10.48
C PRO A 28 7.49 3.67 9.38
N ARG A 29 8.36 2.72 9.72
CA ARG A 29 8.81 1.69 8.79
C ARG A 29 7.69 0.69 8.45
N LEU A 30 6.89 0.31 9.44
CA LEU A 30 5.77 -0.61 9.25
C LEU A 30 4.69 -0.02 8.33
N ILE A 31 4.30 1.23 8.57
CA ILE A 31 3.34 1.96 7.73
C ILE A 31 3.91 2.12 6.31
N GLY A 32 5.16 2.56 6.20
CA GLY A 32 5.84 2.72 4.91
C GLY A 32 5.85 1.43 4.09
N LEU A 33 6.22 0.30 4.71
CA LEU A 33 6.24 -1.01 4.05
C LEU A 33 4.83 -1.47 3.66
N SER A 34 3.84 -1.29 4.54
CA SER A 34 2.46 -1.71 4.28
C SER A 34 1.86 -0.97 3.08
N LEU A 35 2.06 0.36 3.01
CA LEU A 35 1.64 1.17 1.87
C LEU A 35 2.36 0.78 0.58
N TYR A 36 3.66 0.48 0.65
CA TYR A 36 4.41 0.01 -0.51
C TYR A 36 3.87 -1.33 -1.04
N ARG A 37 3.54 -2.26 -0.12
CA ARG A 37 2.92 -3.53 -0.52
C ARG A 37 1.54 -3.29 -1.12
N LEU A 38 0.74 -2.39 -0.57
CA LEU A 38 -0.57 -2.04 -1.12
C LEU A 38 -0.45 -1.55 -2.57
N ASP A 39 0.49 -0.64 -2.87
CA ASP A 39 0.73 -0.16 -4.24
C ASP A 39 1.09 -1.30 -5.22
N ILE A 40 2.01 -2.16 -4.80
CA ILE A 40 2.40 -3.33 -5.61
C ILE A 40 1.20 -4.24 -5.86
N ASN A 41 0.40 -4.52 -4.84
CA ASN A 41 -0.76 -5.41 -4.99
C ASN A 41 -1.81 -4.82 -5.96
N PHE A 42 -2.02 -3.49 -5.96
CA PHE A 42 -2.90 -2.84 -6.93
C PHE A 42 -2.41 -3.02 -8.38
N ARG A 43 -1.12 -2.80 -8.61
CA ARG A 43 -0.50 -2.96 -9.93
C ARG A 43 -0.49 -4.42 -10.37
N GLU A 44 -0.15 -5.32 -9.47
CA GLU A 44 -0.11 -6.75 -9.69
C GLU A 44 -1.51 -7.28 -10.02
N SER A 45 -2.57 -6.81 -9.35
CA SER A 45 -3.96 -7.20 -9.67
C SER A 45 -4.35 -6.89 -11.12
N ALA A 46 -3.84 -5.80 -11.71
CA ALA A 46 -4.06 -5.49 -13.11
C ALA A 46 -3.31 -6.45 -14.04
N VAL A 47 -2.04 -6.77 -13.73
CA VAL A 47 -1.22 -7.70 -14.55
C VAL A 47 -1.74 -9.14 -14.44
N VAL A 48 -2.02 -9.59 -13.23
CA VAL A 48 -2.52 -10.93 -12.92
C VAL A 48 -3.93 -11.15 -13.51
N GLY A 49 -4.75 -10.09 -13.56
CA GLY A 49 -6.05 -10.15 -14.23
C GLY A 49 -5.97 -10.36 -15.75
N LEU A 50 -4.91 -9.89 -16.40
CA LEU A 50 -4.69 -10.13 -17.83
C LEU A 50 -4.27 -11.58 -18.13
N VAL A 51 -3.66 -12.30 -17.19
CA VAL A 51 -3.31 -13.73 -17.37
C VAL A 51 -4.42 -14.69 -16.91
N GLY A 52 -5.62 -14.16 -16.57
CA GLY A 52 -6.81 -14.97 -16.28
C GLY A 52 -7.01 -15.33 -14.80
N ALA A 53 -6.19 -14.79 -13.89
CA ALA A 53 -6.33 -15.03 -12.45
C ALA A 53 -7.36 -14.09 -11.76
N GLY A 54 -8.05 -13.25 -12.52
CA GLY A 54 -9.13 -12.37 -12.05
C GLY A 54 -8.65 -10.99 -11.57
N GLY A 55 -9.59 -10.17 -11.06
CA GLY A 55 -9.29 -8.81 -10.59
C GLY A 55 -9.51 -7.72 -11.64
N ILE A 56 -8.94 -6.54 -11.42
CA ILE A 56 -9.17 -5.34 -12.24
C ILE A 56 -8.74 -5.53 -13.71
N GLY A 57 -7.67 -6.31 -13.93
CA GLY A 57 -7.18 -6.63 -15.28
C GLY A 57 -8.10 -7.56 -16.09
N ALA A 58 -8.99 -8.32 -15.42
CA ALA A 58 -9.90 -9.24 -16.13
C ALA A 58 -10.95 -8.48 -16.95
N THR A 59 -11.41 -7.32 -16.45
CA THR A 59 -12.35 -6.45 -17.17
C THR A 59 -11.72 -5.87 -18.43
N LEU A 60 -10.44 -5.49 -18.35
CA LEU A 60 -9.67 -5.03 -19.50
C LEU A 60 -9.49 -6.13 -20.54
N ASN A 61 -9.16 -7.35 -20.09
CA ASN A 61 -9.00 -8.50 -20.98
C ASN A 61 -10.32 -8.85 -21.70
N THR A 62 -11.44 -8.82 -20.96
CA THR A 62 -12.77 -9.06 -21.53
C THR A 62 -13.13 -8.05 -22.63
N ALA A 63 -12.76 -6.77 -22.46
CA ALA A 63 -12.98 -5.76 -23.49
C ALA A 63 -12.10 -6.00 -24.73
N PHE A 64 -10.85 -6.44 -24.54
CA PHE A 64 -9.96 -6.85 -25.63
C PHE A 64 -10.50 -8.07 -26.38
N ASP A 65 -10.98 -9.10 -25.68
CA ASP A 65 -11.57 -10.31 -26.27
C ASP A 65 -12.82 -10.00 -27.10
N ARG A 66 -13.56 -8.95 -26.72
CA ARG A 66 -14.75 -8.47 -27.44
C ARG A 66 -14.43 -7.49 -28.58
N TYR A 67 -13.15 -7.20 -28.82
CA TYR A 67 -12.67 -6.21 -29.79
C TYR A 67 -13.24 -4.79 -29.55
N GLU A 68 -13.65 -4.48 -28.32
CA GLU A 68 -14.18 -3.16 -27.92
C GLU A 68 -13.03 -2.24 -27.47
N TYR A 69 -12.23 -1.78 -28.43
CA TYR A 69 -11.02 -1.00 -28.13
C TYR A 69 -11.30 0.35 -27.44
N ASP A 70 -12.43 0.99 -27.74
CA ASP A 70 -12.84 2.23 -27.06
C ASP A 70 -13.08 1.97 -25.55
N THR A 71 -13.79 0.89 -25.23
CA THR A 71 -14.03 0.44 -23.85
C THR A 71 -12.72 0.05 -23.18
N ALA A 72 -11.85 -0.69 -23.87
CA ALA A 72 -10.55 -1.11 -23.34
C ALA A 72 -9.66 0.11 -23.01
N ALA A 73 -9.64 1.12 -23.88
CA ALA A 73 -8.90 2.36 -23.64
C ALA A 73 -9.43 3.12 -22.41
N ALA A 74 -10.76 3.22 -22.26
CA ALA A 74 -11.38 3.83 -21.08
C ALA A 74 -11.01 3.09 -19.78
N ILE A 75 -11.05 1.75 -19.79
CA ILE A 75 -10.65 0.92 -18.64
C ILE A 75 -9.16 1.13 -18.32
N LEU A 76 -8.30 1.16 -19.33
CA LEU A 76 -6.86 1.36 -19.14
C LEU A 76 -6.57 2.72 -18.46
N ILE A 77 -7.21 3.79 -18.93
CA ILE A 77 -7.07 5.13 -18.33
C ILE A 77 -7.55 5.12 -16.87
N LEU A 78 -8.66 4.44 -16.56
CA LEU A 78 -9.16 4.32 -15.19
C LEU A 78 -8.19 3.57 -14.28
N ILE A 79 -7.60 2.46 -14.75
CA ILE A 79 -6.59 1.71 -13.99
C ILE A 79 -5.38 2.61 -13.68
N ILE A 80 -4.87 3.34 -14.69
CA ILE A 80 -3.76 4.28 -14.50
C ILE A 80 -4.13 5.35 -13.47
N GLY A 81 -5.32 5.94 -13.56
CA GLY A 81 -5.80 6.95 -12.62
C GLY A 81 -5.88 6.43 -11.18
N ILE A 82 -6.40 5.22 -10.97
CA ILE A 82 -6.48 4.59 -9.64
C ILE A 82 -5.08 4.31 -9.07
N VAL A 83 -4.17 3.78 -9.88
CA VAL A 83 -2.79 3.51 -9.45
C VAL A 83 -2.09 4.81 -9.06
N MET A 84 -2.19 5.87 -9.88
CA MET A 84 -1.62 7.18 -9.57
C MET A 84 -2.21 7.78 -8.29
N LEU A 85 -3.52 7.66 -8.10
CA LEU A 85 -4.19 8.12 -6.87
C LEU A 85 -3.69 7.36 -5.64
N SER A 86 -3.56 6.04 -5.75
CA SER A 86 -3.02 5.17 -4.69
C SER A 86 -1.58 5.55 -4.33
N GLU A 87 -0.74 5.83 -5.33
CA GLU A 87 0.64 6.27 -5.13
C GLU A 87 0.69 7.64 -4.43
N TYR A 88 -0.14 8.59 -4.86
CA TYR A 88 -0.22 9.92 -4.24
C TYR A 88 -0.66 9.86 -2.78
N ILE A 89 -1.72 9.10 -2.47
CA ILE A 89 -2.20 8.90 -1.09
C ILE A 89 -1.11 8.23 -0.25
N SER A 90 -0.43 7.21 -0.79
CA SER A 90 0.66 6.53 -0.11
C SER A 90 1.84 7.46 0.19
N GLY A 91 2.16 8.35 -0.75
CA GLY A 91 3.18 9.39 -0.56
C GLY A 91 2.80 10.39 0.53
N TYR A 92 1.55 10.86 0.52
CA TYR A 92 1.03 11.79 1.53
C TYR A 92 1.06 11.19 2.95
N ILE A 93 0.58 9.96 3.11
CA ILE A 93 0.59 9.28 4.41
C ILE A 93 2.03 9.05 4.88
N ARG A 94 2.94 8.65 3.99
CA ARG A 94 4.35 8.44 4.35
C ARG A 94 5.02 9.74 4.78
N ALA A 95 4.72 10.86 4.14
CA ALA A 95 5.24 12.17 4.50
C ALA A 95 4.74 12.67 5.88
N GLY A 96 3.54 12.28 6.30
CA GLY A 96 3.01 12.61 7.64
C GLY A 96 3.53 11.72 8.78
N VAL A 97 4.23 10.63 8.44
CA VAL A 97 4.71 9.61 9.39
C VAL A 97 6.23 9.67 9.59
N GLN A 98 6.95 10.33 8.68
CA GLN A 98 8.39 10.65 8.78
C GLN A 98 8.62 11.96 9.54
#